data_AF-A0A367YJS3-F1
#
_entry.id   AF-A0A367YJS3-F1
#
_cell.length_a   1.000
_cell.length_b   1.000
_cell.length_c   1.000
_cell.angle_alpha   90.00
_cell.angle_beta   90.00
_cell.angle_gamma   90.00
#
_symmetry.space_group_name_H-M   'P 1'
#
loop_
_entity.id
_entity.type
_entity.pdbx_description
1 polymer ?
#
loop_
_entity_poly.entity_id
_entity_poly.type
_entity_poly.pdbx_seq_one_letter_code
_entity_poly.pdbx_strand_id
1 'polypeptide(L)'
;MPDANKDSNNIEKVRFERLRLVARRALEELIKKSLSIDQVSTCFPTLVNSEDGLISLESALSQMSGFWHSNSLAEFDLIYKEKDMEAKLDELDEIIHNAQTAKDAGEKPSNIDRLSALEIVDSTIMSNSNDVPENMQMIYDLLRAENQDLYKELSRLVTECKDAEGSIDTTMAQIKGEANSHGREEIHVDNLVNILEN
;
A
#
# COMPACT_ATOMS: atom_id res chain seq x y z
N MET A 1 16.01 -2.92 -7.91
CA MET A 1 14.69 -3.58 -7.75
C MET A 1 13.69 -2.74 -8.55
N PRO A 2 12.98 -3.31 -9.52
CA PRO A 2 11.90 -2.59 -10.18
C PRO A 2 10.67 -2.60 -9.27
N ASP A 3 10.09 -1.41 -9.07
CA ASP A 3 8.83 -1.18 -8.35
C ASP A 3 7.71 -2.06 -8.92
N ALA A 4 7.31 -3.10 -8.18
CA ALA A 4 6.15 -3.94 -8.49
C ALA A 4 4.80 -3.25 -8.22
N ASN A 5 4.81 -1.98 -7.78
CA ASN A 5 3.63 -1.29 -7.26
C ASN A 5 3.00 -0.29 -8.24
N LYS A 6 3.41 -0.31 -9.53
CA LYS A 6 3.01 0.70 -10.52
C LYS A 6 2.01 0.22 -11.58
N ASP A 7 1.77 -1.09 -11.69
CA ASP A 7 0.96 -1.66 -12.79
C ASP A 7 -0.47 -2.08 -12.39
N SER A 8 -0.82 -2.07 -11.11
CA SER A 8 -2.17 -2.45 -10.64
C SER A 8 -3.30 -1.54 -11.13
N ASN A 9 -2.97 -0.33 -11.63
CA ASN A 9 -3.95 0.65 -12.10
C ASN A 9 -4.30 0.54 -13.60
N ASN A 10 -3.72 -0.39 -14.36
CA ASN A 10 -3.94 -0.48 -15.81
C ASN A 10 -4.39 -1.87 -16.28
N ILE A 11 -4.95 -2.67 -15.38
CA ILE A 11 -5.51 -3.98 -15.72
C ILE A 11 -6.91 -3.75 -16.30
N GLU A 12 -7.11 -4.22 -17.53
CA GLU A 12 -8.37 -4.05 -18.25
C GLU A 12 -9.45 -4.95 -17.62
N LYS A 13 -10.47 -4.31 -17.05
CA LYS A 13 -11.61 -4.97 -16.39
C LYS A 13 -12.74 -5.15 -17.39
N VAL A 14 -12.86 -6.36 -17.95
CA VAL A 14 -13.72 -6.61 -19.12
C VAL A 14 -14.80 -7.66 -18.86
N ARG A 15 -14.61 -8.54 -17.87
CA ARG A 15 -15.52 -9.68 -17.69
C ARG A 15 -16.91 -9.27 -17.25
N PHE A 16 -17.03 -8.34 -16.31
CA PHE A 16 -18.34 -7.91 -15.83
C PHE A 16 -19.15 -7.24 -16.93
N GLU A 17 -18.53 -6.34 -17.71
CA GLU A 17 -19.19 -5.70 -18.85
C GLU A 17 -19.65 -6.72 -19.89
N ARG A 18 -18.81 -7.70 -20.22
CA ARG A 18 -19.16 -8.78 -21.15
C ARG A 18 -20.30 -9.64 -20.63
N LEU A 19 -20.34 -9.95 -19.34
CA LEU A 19 -21.45 -10.68 -18.73
C LEU A 19 -22.76 -9.91 -18.90
N ARG A 20 -22.78 -8.61 -18.58
CA ARG A 20 -23.96 -7.75 -18.78
C ARG A 20 -24.42 -7.71 -20.24
N LEU A 21 -23.46 -7.58 -21.16
CA LEU A 21 -23.76 -7.55 -22.59
C LEU A 21 -24.39 -8.87 -23.07
N VAL A 22 -23.83 -10.01 -22.66
CA VAL A 22 -24.35 -11.32 -23.03
C VAL A 22 -25.73 -11.56 -22.44
N ALA A 23 -25.94 -11.24 -21.15
CA ALA A 23 -27.24 -11.39 -20.49
C ALA A 23 -28.33 -10.57 -21.18
N ARG A 24 -28.02 -9.30 -21.51
CA ARG A 24 -28.93 -8.42 -22.24
C ARG A 24 -29.25 -8.95 -23.63
N ARG A 25 -28.24 -9.35 -24.41
CA ARG A 25 -28.46 -9.90 -25.75
C ARG A 25 -29.28 -11.19 -25.72
N ALA A 26 -29.05 -12.06 -24.72
CA ALA A 26 -29.82 -13.28 -24.55
C ALA A 26 -31.30 -12.97 -24.27
N LEU A 27 -31.59 -11.97 -23.44
CA LEU A 27 -32.95 -11.51 -23.16
C LEU A 27 -33.62 -10.92 -24.42
N GLU A 28 -32.92 -10.07 -25.16
CA GLU A 28 -33.42 -9.47 -26.40
C GLU A 28 -33.75 -10.55 -27.44
N GLU A 29 -32.86 -11.53 -27.63
CA GLU A 29 -33.10 -12.66 -28.54
C GLU A 29 -34.23 -13.58 -28.08
N LEU A 30 -34.37 -13.79 -26.76
CA LEU A 30 -35.48 -14.57 -26.20
C LEU A 30 -36.82 -13.88 -26.48
N ILE A 31 -36.93 -12.58 -26.20
CA ILE A 31 -38.16 -11.81 -26.47
C ILE A 31 -38.48 -11.83 -27.96
N LYS A 32 -37.50 -11.57 -28.82
CA LYS A 32 -37.68 -11.53 -30.27
C LYS A 32 -38.18 -12.85 -30.85
N LYS A 33 -37.63 -13.98 -30.40
CA LYS A 33 -38.02 -15.31 -30.91
C LYS A 33 -39.35 -15.78 -30.34
N SER A 34 -39.57 -15.56 -29.05
CA SER A 34 -40.70 -16.17 -28.31
C SER A 34 -41.97 -15.33 -28.36
N LEU A 35 -41.85 -14.00 -28.47
CA LEU A 35 -42.98 -13.06 -28.47
C LEU A 35 -43.22 -12.42 -29.83
N SER A 36 -42.83 -13.08 -30.91
CA SER A 36 -43.17 -12.63 -32.26
C SER A 36 -44.65 -12.86 -32.56
N ILE A 37 -45.25 -11.96 -33.34
CA ILE A 37 -46.66 -12.07 -33.75
C ILE A 37 -46.91 -13.38 -34.52
N ASP A 38 -45.93 -13.88 -35.28
CA ASP A 38 -46.01 -15.15 -36.01
C ASP A 38 -46.14 -16.36 -35.08
N GLN A 39 -45.41 -16.38 -33.97
CA GLN A 39 -45.49 -17.46 -32.98
C GLN A 39 -46.76 -17.37 -32.13
N VAL A 40 -47.24 -16.16 -31.87
CA VAL A 40 -48.42 -15.94 -31.03
C VAL A 40 -49.69 -16.17 -31.84
N SER A 41 -49.68 -15.83 -33.13
CA SER A 41 -50.83 -16.05 -34.04
C SER A 41 -51.15 -17.52 -34.26
N THR A 42 -50.14 -18.39 -34.21
CA THR A 42 -50.34 -19.86 -34.25
C THR A 42 -51.03 -20.38 -32.99
N CYS A 43 -50.86 -19.73 -31.84
CA CYS A 43 -51.52 -20.06 -30.58
C CYS A 43 -52.92 -19.44 -30.44
N PHE A 44 -53.20 -18.31 -31.11
CA PHE A 44 -54.47 -17.57 -31.02
C PHE A 44 -55.11 -17.29 -32.40
N PRO A 45 -55.38 -18.32 -33.22
CA PRO A 45 -55.82 -18.13 -34.61
C PRO A 45 -57.19 -17.44 -34.73
N THR A 46 -58.10 -17.67 -33.79
CA THR A 46 -59.44 -17.04 -33.78
C THR A 46 -59.39 -15.55 -33.50
N LEU A 47 -58.41 -15.09 -32.72
CA LEU A 47 -58.24 -13.69 -32.34
C LEU A 47 -57.62 -12.87 -33.48
N VAL A 48 -56.65 -13.47 -34.18
CA VAL A 48 -55.90 -12.85 -35.29
C VAL A 48 -56.76 -12.63 -36.53
N ASN A 49 -57.80 -13.46 -36.73
CA ASN A 49 -58.72 -13.30 -37.86
C ASN A 49 -59.66 -12.09 -37.73
N SER A 50 -59.70 -11.44 -36.57
CA SER A 50 -60.42 -10.19 -36.34
C SER A 50 -59.43 -9.01 -36.34
N GLU A 51 -59.76 -7.93 -37.04
CA GLU A 51 -58.92 -6.72 -37.09
C GLU A 51 -58.70 -6.12 -35.69
N ASP A 52 -59.76 -5.98 -34.90
CA ASP A 52 -59.69 -5.51 -33.51
C ASP A 52 -58.88 -6.46 -32.60
N GLY A 53 -58.96 -7.77 -32.89
CA GLY A 53 -58.26 -8.81 -32.14
C GLY A 53 -56.76 -8.79 -32.42
N LEU A 54 -56.36 -8.57 -33.67
CA LEU A 54 -54.96 -8.41 -34.06
C LEU A 54 -54.34 -7.17 -33.40
N ILE A 55 -55.01 -6.02 -33.46
CA ILE A 55 -54.52 -4.76 -32.84
C ILE A 55 -54.35 -4.95 -31.32
N SER A 56 -55.32 -5.60 -30.68
CA SER A 56 -55.27 -5.89 -29.24
C SER A 56 -54.11 -6.81 -28.89
N LEU A 57 -53.83 -7.81 -29.73
CA LEU A 57 -52.74 -8.76 -29.54
C LEU A 57 -51.37 -8.11 -29.71
N GLU A 58 -51.19 -7.27 -30.73
CA GLU A 58 -49.95 -6.50 -30.93
C GLU A 58 -49.68 -5.55 -29.76
N SER A 59 -50.71 -4.87 -29.26
CA SER A 59 -50.61 -4.01 -28.08
C SER A 59 -50.21 -4.81 -26.83
N ALA A 60 -50.83 -5.97 -26.60
CA ALA A 60 -50.51 -6.85 -25.48
C ALA A 60 -49.07 -7.38 -25.57
N LEU A 61 -48.61 -7.78 -26.76
CA LEU A 61 -47.24 -8.26 -26.98
C LEU A 61 -46.21 -7.17 -26.76
N SER A 62 -46.49 -5.94 -27.21
CA SER A 62 -45.62 -4.79 -26.96
C SER A 62 -45.50 -4.50 -25.47
N GLN A 63 -46.62 -4.48 -24.73
CA GLN A 63 -46.63 -4.28 -23.28
C GLN A 63 -45.89 -5.41 -22.55
N MET A 64 -46.14 -6.66 -22.91
CA MET A 64 -45.50 -7.81 -22.28
C MET A 64 -43.99 -7.82 -22.55
N SER A 65 -43.56 -7.53 -23.78
CA SER A 65 -42.15 -7.43 -24.14
C SER A 65 -41.43 -6.33 -23.36
N GLY A 66 -42.05 -5.15 -23.26
CA GLY A 66 -41.52 -4.03 -22.49
C GLY A 66 -41.41 -4.33 -20.99
N PHE A 67 -42.47 -4.93 -20.42
CA PHE A 67 -42.48 -5.36 -19.02
C PHE A 67 -41.38 -6.39 -18.75
N TRP A 68 -41.29 -7.45 -19.56
CA TRP A 68 -40.29 -8.49 -19.36
C TRP A 68 -38.88 -7.95 -19.49
N HIS A 69 -38.64 -7.10 -20.50
CA HIS A 69 -37.33 -6.50 -20.71
C HIS A 69 -36.90 -5.65 -19.50
N SER A 70 -37.76 -4.71 -19.08
CA SER A 70 -37.45 -3.81 -17.98
C SER A 70 -37.27 -4.56 -16.65
N ASN A 71 -38.23 -5.45 -16.33
CA ASN A 71 -38.22 -6.17 -15.06
C ASN A 71 -37.05 -7.15 -14.95
N SER A 72 -36.71 -7.86 -16.04
CA SER A 72 -35.60 -8.80 -16.03
C SER A 72 -34.25 -8.08 -15.92
N LEU A 73 -34.07 -6.93 -16.57
CA LEU A 73 -32.85 -6.14 -16.41
C LEU A 73 -32.69 -5.60 -15.00
N ALA A 74 -33.78 -5.12 -14.39
CA ALA A 74 -33.76 -4.68 -12.99
C ALA A 74 -33.39 -5.84 -12.05
N GLU A 75 -33.95 -7.03 -12.27
CA GLU A 75 -33.63 -8.22 -11.49
C GLU A 75 -32.17 -8.67 -11.66
N PHE A 76 -31.64 -8.63 -12.89
CA PHE A 76 -30.23 -8.92 -13.14
C PHE A 76 -29.32 -7.96 -12.38
N ASP A 77 -29.61 -6.66 -12.39
CA ASP A 77 -28.84 -5.66 -11.66
C ASP A 77 -28.92 -5.87 -10.13
N LEU A 78 -30.05 -6.36 -9.60
CA LEU A 78 -30.16 -6.75 -8.19
C LEU A 78 -29.29 -7.96 -7.87
N ILE A 79 -29.32 -9.00 -8.69
CA ILE A 79 -28.48 -10.20 -8.53
C ILE A 79 -27.00 -9.83 -8.56
N TYR A 80 -26.59 -8.97 -9.51
CA TYR A 80 -25.20 -8.52 -9.60
C TYR A 80 -24.73 -7.81 -8.34
N LYS A 81 -25.59 -6.98 -7.74
CA LYS A 81 -25.30 -6.28 -6.48
C LYS A 81 -25.29 -7.23 -5.28
N GLU A 82 -26.27 -8.11 -5.16
CA GLU A 82 -26.37 -9.05 -4.03
C GLU A 82 -25.15 -9.98 -3.95
N LYS A 83 -24.65 -10.41 -5.11
CA LYS A 83 -23.50 -11.33 -5.18
C LYS A 83 -22.16 -10.64 -5.31
N ASP A 84 -22.14 -9.31 -5.37
CA ASP A 84 -20.94 -8.49 -5.59
C ASP A 84 -20.15 -8.97 -6.82
N MET A 85 -20.87 -9.15 -7.93
CA MET A 85 -20.32 -9.79 -9.13
C MET A 85 -19.27 -8.93 -9.83
N GLU A 86 -19.41 -7.61 -9.76
CA GLU A 86 -18.48 -6.67 -10.38
C GLU A 86 -17.11 -6.78 -9.72
N ALA A 87 -17.04 -6.61 -8.39
CA ALA A 87 -15.78 -6.72 -7.66
C ALA A 87 -15.09 -8.08 -7.86
N LYS A 88 -15.84 -9.18 -7.82
CA LYS A 88 -15.29 -10.53 -8.00
C LYS A 88 -14.75 -10.79 -9.39
N LEU A 89 -15.42 -10.28 -10.43
CA LEU A 89 -14.98 -10.47 -11.80
C LEU A 89 -13.80 -9.56 -12.15
N ASP A 90 -13.75 -8.37 -11.56
CA ASP A 90 -12.60 -7.47 -11.61
C ASP A 90 -11.39 -8.11 -10.94
N GLU A 91 -11.54 -8.61 -9.72
CA GLU A 91 -10.48 -9.32 -8.99
C GLU A 91 -10.00 -10.54 -9.79
N LEU A 92 -10.90 -11.26 -10.45
CA LEU A 92 -10.53 -12.36 -11.33
C LEU A 92 -9.71 -11.89 -12.55
N ASP A 93 -10.04 -10.75 -13.16
CA ASP A 93 -9.25 -10.17 -14.24
C ASP A 93 -7.84 -9.79 -13.74
N GLU A 94 -7.72 -9.25 -12.52
CA GLU A 94 -6.45 -8.96 -11.86
C GLU A 94 -5.62 -10.23 -11.60
N ILE A 95 -6.23 -11.28 -11.05
CA ILE A 95 -5.57 -12.58 -10.81
C ILE A 95 -5.04 -13.17 -12.12
N ILE A 96 -5.85 -13.12 -13.19
CA ILE A 96 -5.45 -13.67 -14.49
C ILE A 96 -4.30 -12.85 -15.10
N HIS A 97 -4.35 -11.53 -15.00
CA HIS A 97 -3.27 -10.67 -15.44
C HIS A 97 -1.96 -11.00 -14.71
N ASN A 98 -2.01 -11.06 -13.38
CA ASN A 98 -0.85 -11.38 -12.55
C ASN A 98 -0.28 -12.77 -12.88
N ALA A 99 -1.15 -13.77 -13.07
CA ALA A 99 -0.73 -15.12 -13.44
C ALA A 99 -0.07 -15.16 -14.84
N GLN A 100 -0.57 -14.37 -15.78
CA GLN A 100 0.02 -14.27 -17.12
C GLN A 100 1.40 -13.59 -17.07
N THR A 101 1.54 -12.50 -16.31
CA THR A 101 2.82 -11.82 -16.08
C THR A 101 3.85 -12.74 -15.42
N ALA A 102 3.45 -13.48 -14.38
CA ALA A 102 4.31 -14.46 -13.71
C ALA A 102 4.77 -15.57 -14.67
N LYS A 103 3.85 -16.08 -15.50
CA LYS A 103 4.17 -17.08 -16.53
C LYS A 103 5.18 -16.53 -17.55
N ASP A 104 5.03 -15.29 -17.98
CA ASP A 104 5.94 -14.66 -18.94
C ASP A 104 7.32 -14.38 -18.32
N ALA A 105 7.38 -14.18 -17.00
CA ALA A 105 8.62 -14.14 -16.21
C ALA A 105 9.27 -15.53 -15.99
N GLY A 106 8.62 -16.62 -16.43
CA GLY A 106 9.12 -17.98 -16.32
C GLY A 106 8.80 -18.67 -14.98
N GLU A 107 7.90 -18.10 -14.19
CA GLU A 107 7.43 -18.72 -12.95
C GLU A 107 6.55 -19.95 -13.23
N LYS A 108 6.66 -20.97 -12.37
CA LYS A 108 5.86 -22.19 -12.51
C LYS A 108 4.50 -22.00 -11.83
N PRO A 109 3.41 -22.48 -12.45
CA PRO A 109 2.09 -22.39 -11.85
C PRO A 109 2.03 -23.13 -10.52
N SER A 110 1.52 -22.45 -9.50
CA SER A 110 1.26 -22.98 -8.17
C SER A 110 0.00 -23.86 -8.21
N ASN A 111 0.16 -25.15 -7.93
CA ASN A 111 -0.97 -26.09 -7.87
C ASN A 111 -1.50 -26.13 -6.44
N ILE A 112 -2.42 -25.23 -6.11
CA ILE A 112 -2.98 -25.09 -4.75
C ILE A 112 -3.65 -26.39 -4.28
N ASP A 113 -4.28 -27.15 -5.18
CA ASP A 113 -4.93 -28.44 -4.86
C ASP A 113 -3.97 -29.53 -4.36
N ARG A 114 -2.66 -29.33 -4.54
CA ARG A 114 -1.62 -30.24 -4.05
C ARG A 114 -1.01 -29.78 -2.73
N LEU A 115 -1.33 -28.56 -2.28
CA LEU A 115 -0.84 -28.03 -1.02
C LEU A 115 -1.70 -28.58 0.12
N SER A 116 -1.03 -29.08 1.14
CA SER A 116 -1.66 -29.38 2.42
C SER A 116 -2.12 -28.09 3.10
N ALA A 117 -3.11 -28.21 4.00
CA ALA A 117 -3.58 -27.09 4.80
C ALA A 117 -2.43 -26.40 5.58
N LEU A 118 -1.41 -27.16 5.98
CA LEU A 118 -0.25 -26.66 6.70
C LEU A 118 0.66 -25.83 5.80
N GLU A 119 0.89 -26.26 4.55
CA GLU A 119 1.67 -25.52 3.57
C GLU A 119 0.99 -24.20 3.15
N ILE A 120 -0.34 -24.15 3.12
CA ILE A 120 -1.10 -22.91 2.85
C ILE A 120 -0.94 -21.91 4.01
N VAL A 121 -1.04 -22.40 5.25
CA VAL A 121 -0.85 -21.57 6.44
C VAL A 121 0.58 -21.07 6.50
N ASP A 122 1.56 -21.94 6.27
CA ASP A 122 2.98 -21.57 6.28
C ASP A 122 3.31 -20.55 5.18
N SER A 123 2.74 -20.65 3.98
CA SER A 123 2.98 -19.64 2.93
C SER A 123 2.48 -18.25 3.33
N THR A 124 1.34 -18.20 4.05
CA THR A 124 0.74 -16.96 4.54
C THR A 124 1.50 -16.39 5.73
N ILE A 125 2.04 -17.26 6.59
CA ILE A 125 2.88 -16.87 7.73
C ILE A 125 4.25 -16.40 7.23
N MET A 126 4.86 -17.07 6.25
CA MET A 126 6.16 -16.71 5.71
C MET A 126 6.14 -15.36 4.98
N SER A 127 5.06 -15.02 4.26
CA SER A 127 4.94 -13.68 3.66
C SER A 127 4.93 -12.58 4.72
N ASN A 128 4.16 -12.76 5.80
CA ASN A 128 4.13 -11.80 6.92
C ASN A 128 5.41 -11.82 7.76
N SER A 129 6.11 -12.96 7.80
CA SER A 129 7.35 -13.13 8.54
C SER A 129 8.55 -12.49 7.86
N ASN A 130 8.47 -12.08 6.59
CA ASN A 130 9.58 -11.38 5.92
C ASN A 130 9.61 -9.88 6.28
N ASP A 131 8.47 -9.28 6.57
CA ASP A 131 8.39 -7.86 6.99
C ASP A 131 9.00 -7.64 8.39
N VAL A 132 8.92 -8.64 9.27
CA VAL A 132 9.45 -8.57 10.64
C VAL A 132 10.98 -8.43 10.69
N PRO A 133 11.78 -9.29 10.04
CA PRO A 133 13.23 -9.17 10.01
C PRO A 133 13.70 -7.93 9.26
N GLU A 134 13.00 -7.49 8.21
CA GLU A 134 13.34 -6.21 7.55
C GLU A 134 13.14 -5.02 8.49
N ASN A 135 12.02 -4.96 9.19
CA ASN A 135 11.77 -3.94 10.20
C ASN A 135 12.77 -4.02 11.37
N MET A 136 13.10 -5.22 11.84
CA MET A 136 14.12 -5.43 12.87
C MET A 136 15.51 -4.99 12.42
N GLN A 137 15.87 -5.27 11.16
CA GLN A 137 17.13 -4.86 10.57
C GLN A 137 17.22 -3.33 10.48
N MET A 138 16.14 -2.68 10.05
CA MET A 138 16.06 -1.22 10.02
C MET A 138 16.22 -0.60 11.42
N ILE A 139 15.55 -1.16 12.43
CA ILE A 139 15.70 -0.71 13.83
C ILE A 139 17.13 -0.92 14.34
N TYR A 140 17.73 -2.07 14.02
CA TYR A 140 19.11 -2.38 14.39
C TYR A 140 20.10 -1.39 13.78
N ASP A 141 19.95 -1.09 12.48
CA ASP A 141 20.82 -0.16 11.76
C ASP A 141 20.68 1.26 12.31
N LEU A 142 19.46 1.68 12.67
CA LEU A 142 19.21 2.95 13.35
C LEU A 142 19.93 3.02 14.71
N LEU A 143 19.72 2.04 15.59
CA LEU A 143 20.36 2.00 16.91
C LEU A 143 21.89 1.97 16.80
N ARG A 144 22.43 1.30 15.79
CA ARG A 144 23.87 1.24 15.54
C ARG A 144 24.41 2.61 15.15
N ALA A 145 23.69 3.35 14.31
CA ALA A 145 24.05 4.72 13.93
C ALA A 145 24.02 5.66 15.14
N GLU A 146 22.93 5.62 15.92
CA GLU A 146 22.79 6.44 17.14
C GLU A 146 23.88 6.14 18.16
N ASN A 147 24.20 4.87 18.40
CA ASN A 147 25.30 4.49 19.29
C ASN A 147 26.64 5.02 18.79
N GLN A 148 26.92 4.95 17.49
CA GLN A 148 28.15 5.51 16.93
C GLN A 148 28.24 7.02 17.14
N ASP A 149 27.14 7.75 16.98
CA ASP A 149 27.13 9.19 17.17
C ASP A 149 27.28 9.58 18.64
N LEU A 150 26.62 8.85 19.55
CA LEU A 150 26.83 8.98 21.00
C LEU A 150 28.28 8.72 21.40
N TYR A 151 28.94 7.70 20.82
CA TYR A 151 30.36 7.43 21.09
C TYR A 151 31.27 8.57 20.59
N LYS A 152 30.99 9.15 19.42
CA LYS A 152 31.74 10.30 18.91
C LYS A 152 31.57 11.50 19.84
N GLU A 153 30.35 11.78 20.28
CA GLU A 153 30.07 12.89 21.18
C GLU A 153 30.74 12.72 22.54
N LEU A 154 30.70 11.50 23.10
CA LEU A 154 31.41 11.17 24.33
C LEU A 154 32.92 11.38 24.18
N SER A 155 33.51 10.91 23.07
CA SER A 155 34.95 11.07 22.79
C SER A 155 35.35 12.54 22.64
N ARG A 156 34.49 13.36 22.01
CA ARG A 156 34.68 14.80 21.91
C ARG A 156 34.71 15.44 23.30
N LEU A 157 33.70 15.13 24.13
CA LEU A 157 33.60 15.66 25.49
C LEU A 157 34.80 15.28 26.36
N VAL A 158 35.29 14.03 26.25
CA VAL A 158 36.49 13.57 26.97
C VAL A 158 37.73 14.36 26.55
N THR A 159 37.84 14.72 25.27
CA THR A 159 38.96 15.51 24.75
C THR A 159 38.88 16.94 25.28
N GLU A 160 37.70 17.55 25.24
CA GLU A 160 37.45 18.89 25.80
C GLU A 160 37.76 18.95 27.31
N CYS A 161 37.39 17.91 28.08
CA CYS A 161 37.74 17.83 29.50
C CYS A 161 39.25 17.75 29.73
N LYS A 162 39.99 16.97 28.93
CA LYS A 162 41.45 16.88 29.03
C LYS A 162 42.15 18.19 28.68
N ASP A 163 41.66 18.89 27.66
CA ASP A 163 42.20 20.20 27.26
C ASP A 163 41.96 21.26 28.36
N ALA A 164 40.77 21.22 28.99
CA ALA A 164 40.45 22.07 30.13
C ALA A 164 41.32 21.74 31.36
N GLU A 165 41.51 20.45 31.68
CA GLU A 165 42.41 20.00 32.76
C GLU A 165 43.84 20.49 32.52
N GLY A 166 44.39 20.31 31.31
CA GLY A 166 45.71 20.80 30.96
C GLY A 166 45.85 22.33 31.02
N SER A 167 44.78 23.06 30.67
CA SER A 167 44.73 24.52 30.82
C SER A 167 44.73 24.95 32.29
N ILE A 168 43.99 24.24 33.15
CA ILE A 168 43.99 24.45 34.60
C ILE A 168 45.38 24.17 35.16
N ASP A 169 46.01 23.05 34.82
CA ASP A 169 47.36 22.72 35.28
C ASP A 169 48.39 23.78 34.86
N THR A 170 48.28 24.28 33.62
CA THR A 170 49.17 25.34 33.11
C THR A 170 48.99 26.64 33.88
N THR A 171 47.74 27.06 34.11
CA THR A 171 47.45 28.29 34.89
C THR A 171 47.87 28.13 36.35
N MET A 172 47.66 26.96 36.96
CA MET A 172 48.12 26.64 38.31
C MET A 172 49.65 26.70 38.42
N ALA A 173 50.37 26.19 37.41
CA ALA A 173 51.83 26.28 37.33
C ALA A 173 52.32 27.74 37.17
N GLN A 174 51.64 28.55 36.36
CA GLN A 174 51.93 29.98 36.19
C GLN A 174 51.73 30.74 37.51
N ILE A 175 50.58 30.57 38.18
CA ILE A 175 50.28 31.20 39.48
C ILE A 175 51.31 30.78 40.53
N LYS A 176 51.71 29.51 40.56
CA LYS A 176 52.76 29.04 41.49
C LYS A 176 54.13 29.65 41.18
N GLY A 177 54.45 29.86 39.91
CA GLY A 177 55.66 30.58 39.48
C GLY A 177 55.65 32.05 39.91
N GLU A 178 54.53 32.73 39.72
CA GLU A 178 54.33 34.13 40.11
C GLU A 178 54.29 34.33 41.63
N ALA A 179 53.71 33.39 42.39
CA ALA A 179 53.73 33.41 43.85
C ALA A 179 55.16 33.22 44.40
N ASN A 180 55.98 32.39 43.75
CA ASN A 180 57.39 32.20 44.11
C ASN A 180 58.28 33.40 43.74
N SER A 181 57.92 34.19 42.73
CA SER A 181 58.63 35.43 42.42
C SER A 181 58.25 36.57 43.37
N HIS A 182 57.00 36.67 43.80
CA HIS A 182 56.56 37.67 44.80
C HIS A 182 56.93 37.32 46.25
N GLY A 183 57.08 36.04 46.59
CA GLY A 183 57.60 35.61 47.89
C GLY A 183 59.10 35.90 48.12
N ARG A 184 59.81 36.40 47.09
CA ARG A 184 61.22 36.82 47.16
C ARG A 184 61.42 38.33 47.26
N GLU A 185 60.36 39.13 47.26
CA GLU A 185 60.46 40.52 47.73
C GLU A 185 60.44 40.54 49.27
N GLU A 186 61.47 39.98 49.89
CA GLU A 186 61.92 40.51 51.19
C GLU A 186 62.31 41.97 50.93
N ILE A 187 61.51 42.88 51.48
CA ILE A 187 61.82 44.31 51.55
C ILE A 187 63.21 44.43 52.19
N HIS A 188 64.23 44.72 51.38
CA HIS A 188 65.58 44.98 51.86
C HIS A 188 65.58 46.37 52.51
N VAL A 189 65.36 46.42 53.82
CA VAL A 189 65.31 47.65 54.64
C VAL A 189 66.62 48.45 54.59
N ASP A 190 67.70 47.86 54.07
CA ASP A 190 69.04 48.46 54.07
C ASP A 190 69.27 49.55 53.00
N ASN A 191 68.35 49.75 52.05
CA ASN A 191 68.46 50.83 51.06
C ASN A 191 67.76 52.14 51.45
N LEU A 192 67.14 52.22 52.63
CA LEU A 192 66.59 53.49 53.15
C LEU A 192 67.53 54.22 54.11
N VAL A 193 68.65 53.62 54.53
CA VAL A 193 69.61 54.27 55.44
C VAL A 193 70.61 55.16 54.68
N ASN A 194 70.85 54.94 53.38
CA ASN A 194 71.75 55.79 52.58
C ASN A 194 71.14 57.09 52.04
N ILE A 195 69.88 57.41 52.38
CA ILE A 195 69.23 58.69 52.02
C ILE A 195 69.17 59.66 53.22
N LEU A 196 69.64 59.24 54.42
CA LEU A 196 69.67 60.10 55.62
C LEU A 196 71.08 60.45 56.14
N GLU A 197 72.16 60.07 55.47
CA GLU A 197 73.54 60.47 55.82
C GLU A 197 74.38 61.02 54.65
N ASN A 198 73.80 61.90 53.82
CA ASN A 198 74.54 62.95 53.09
C ASN A 198 73.64 64.12 52.73
#